data_AF-A0A0B7H611-F1
#
_entry.id   AF-A0A0B7H611-F1
#
_cell.length_a   1.000
_cell.length_b   1.000
_cell.length_c   1.000
_cell.angle_alpha   90.00
_cell.angle_beta   90.00
_cell.angle_gamma   90.00
#
_symmetry.space_group_name_H-M   'P 1'
#
loop_
_entity.id
_entity.type
_entity.pdbx_description
1 polymer ?
#
loop_
_entity_poly.entity_id
_entity_poly.type
_entity_poly.pdbx_seq_one_letter_code
_entity_poly.pdbx_strand_id
1 'polypeptide(L)'
;MKYSFLFLVLLCSIGYAQSPVQEKEPPSHIKTILFSGNEKTHFPIIRLNEPFTLRFDDLNADEAIYRYQITHYNADWQPSSLLKSEYLRGMDDQYIYPSSNSNTTLQPYSHYSIDFPSEHLRILLTGNYLLSVTDQSGNLIFSRKFVVYSPSVGVEVNIKRSRDMRFFDTKQVVQFTIKGQALQIQNPKESVKVTVLQNYRWDTAIHHLKPQYTMGGEFIYRYDEQAAFDGGNEFLYFENKDIRTPSSGVYRVEQTESFHHYLFTSISRANRVYTYNPDINGNFIVATIHGENPHDNADYTWVHFSLEGLPEFWSKSVYVYGKFSNYQLSDAYKLSYDESAGVFNGKVLLKQGFYNYNFAVKSADRVDFNGIGGNFQQTENDYTVIVYYRAPGTLYDQAIGVGGASSVNITR
;
A
#
# COMPACT_ATOMS: atom_id res chain seq x y z
N MET A 1 26.50 -67.42 4.82
CA MET A 1 25.84 -66.31 5.55
C MET A 1 25.64 -65.16 4.57
N LYS A 2 24.39 -64.89 4.16
CA LYS A 2 24.04 -63.81 3.24
C LYS A 2 23.72 -62.56 4.10
N TYR A 3 24.52 -61.50 3.98
CA TYR A 3 24.17 -60.19 4.53
C TYR A 3 23.62 -59.33 3.39
N SER A 4 22.33 -58.99 3.52
CA SER A 4 21.65 -57.97 2.72
C SER A 4 21.90 -56.62 3.38
N PHE A 5 22.54 -55.68 2.70
CA PHE A 5 22.70 -54.31 3.17
C PHE A 5 21.73 -53.42 2.39
N LEU A 6 20.63 -53.05 3.03
CA LEU A 6 19.62 -52.14 2.51
C LEU A 6 20.13 -50.70 2.71
N PHE A 7 20.52 -50.02 1.63
CA PHE A 7 20.95 -48.62 1.66
C PHE A 7 19.70 -47.73 1.49
N LEU A 8 19.21 -47.16 2.59
CA LEU A 8 18.10 -46.20 2.60
C LEU A 8 18.65 -44.82 2.24
N VAL A 9 18.48 -44.39 0.99
CA VAL A 9 18.79 -43.02 0.56
C VAL A 9 17.67 -42.09 1.06
N LEU A 10 17.97 -41.32 2.11
CA LEU A 10 17.10 -40.26 2.61
C LEU A 10 17.22 -39.05 1.66
N LEU A 11 16.27 -38.94 0.73
CA LEU A 11 16.09 -37.73 -0.09
C LEU A 11 15.57 -36.60 0.82
N CYS A 12 16.49 -35.77 1.31
CA CYS A 12 16.16 -34.48 1.88
C CYS A 12 15.68 -33.55 0.76
N SER A 13 14.37 -33.49 0.57
CA SER A 13 13.73 -32.42 -0.20
C SER A 13 13.89 -31.12 0.58
N ILE A 14 14.93 -30.35 0.27
CA ILE A 14 15.03 -28.96 0.71
C ILE A 14 13.93 -28.19 -0.02
N GLY A 15 12.76 -28.09 0.59
CA GLY A 15 11.71 -27.19 0.15
C GLY A 15 12.21 -25.77 0.37
N TYR A 16 12.66 -25.11 -0.70
CA TYR A 16 12.85 -23.67 -0.69
C TYR A 16 11.48 -23.04 -0.47
N ALA A 17 11.21 -22.59 0.76
CA ALA A 17 10.14 -21.64 1.00
C ALA A 17 10.52 -20.36 0.23
N GLN A 18 9.90 -20.15 -0.94
CA GLN A 18 10.07 -18.91 -1.68
C GLN A 18 9.49 -17.79 -0.82
N SER A 19 10.26 -16.72 -0.59
CA SER A 19 9.72 -15.54 0.08
C SER A 19 8.58 -14.95 -0.76
N PRO A 20 7.52 -14.38 -0.14
CA PRO A 20 6.46 -13.70 -0.86
C PRO A 20 7.03 -12.68 -1.84
N VAL A 21 6.39 -12.51 -3.01
CA VAL A 21 6.90 -11.54 -4.00
C VAL A 21 6.95 -10.14 -3.39
N GLN A 22 8.09 -9.47 -3.56
CA GLN A 22 8.28 -8.08 -3.17
C GLN A 22 8.08 -7.17 -4.39
N GLU A 23 7.48 -6.01 -4.15
CA GLU A 23 7.39 -4.99 -5.18
C GLU A 23 8.78 -4.41 -5.46
N LYS A 24 9.07 -4.14 -6.73
CA LYS A 24 10.26 -3.39 -7.10
C LYS A 24 9.96 -1.90 -6.98
N GLU A 25 10.80 -1.21 -6.23
CA GLU A 25 10.74 0.25 -6.14
C GLU A 25 11.22 0.92 -7.43
N PRO A 26 10.56 2.02 -7.83
CA PRO A 26 10.94 2.74 -9.04
C PRO A 26 12.33 3.36 -8.92
N PRO A 27 13.05 3.55 -10.05
CA PRO A 27 14.21 4.41 -10.09
C PRO A 27 13.81 5.87 -9.82
N SER A 28 14.79 6.73 -9.52
CA SER A 28 14.54 8.11 -9.07
C SER A 28 13.81 9.01 -10.09
N HIS A 29 13.87 8.68 -11.39
CA HIS A 29 13.18 9.42 -12.44
C HIS A 29 11.71 9.00 -12.59
N ILE A 30 11.30 7.83 -12.08
CA ILE A 30 9.88 7.44 -12.09
C ILE A 30 9.22 7.89 -10.79
N LYS A 31 8.20 8.74 -10.92
CA LYS A 31 7.52 9.37 -9.78
C LYS A 31 6.00 9.27 -9.90
N THR A 32 5.33 9.54 -8.77
CA THR A 32 3.87 9.70 -8.69
C THR A 32 3.11 8.51 -9.28
N ILE A 33 3.52 7.30 -8.87
CA ILE A 33 2.81 6.08 -9.29
C ILE A 33 1.46 6.03 -8.58
N LEU A 34 0.39 6.20 -9.36
CA LEU A 34 -1.00 6.10 -8.95
C LEU A 34 -1.58 4.82 -9.54
N PHE A 35 -2.15 3.97 -8.70
CA PHE A 35 -2.77 2.73 -9.17
C PHE A 35 -4.11 2.54 -8.48
N SER A 36 -5.18 2.76 -9.23
CA SER A 36 -6.49 2.97 -8.63
C SER A 36 -7.67 2.69 -9.57
N GLY A 37 -8.77 2.18 -9.01
CA GLY A 37 -10.07 2.15 -9.69
C GLY A 37 -10.83 3.48 -9.65
N ASN A 38 -10.42 4.42 -8.80
CA ASN A 38 -10.96 5.77 -8.71
C ASN A 38 -9.90 6.74 -8.16
N GLU A 39 -10.05 8.04 -8.44
CA GLU A 39 -9.08 9.10 -8.07
C GLU A 39 -8.86 9.28 -6.56
N LYS A 40 -9.66 8.63 -5.68
CA LYS A 40 -9.58 8.80 -4.23
C LYS A 40 -8.86 7.66 -3.51
N THR A 41 -8.75 6.48 -4.12
CA THR A 41 -8.18 5.28 -3.49
C THR A 41 -6.99 4.75 -4.27
N HIS A 42 -5.77 4.97 -3.77
CA HIS A 42 -4.52 4.67 -4.48
C HIS A 42 -4.06 3.20 -4.34
N PHE A 43 -4.95 2.28 -3.94
CA PHE A 43 -4.63 0.86 -3.87
C PHE A 43 -5.75 0.05 -4.55
N PRO A 44 -5.46 -0.72 -5.63
CA PRO A 44 -6.53 -1.34 -6.39
C PRO A 44 -6.91 -2.68 -5.75
N ILE A 45 -7.91 -2.65 -4.89
CA ILE A 45 -8.79 -3.79 -4.66
C ILE A 45 -10.02 -3.54 -5.51
N ILE A 46 -10.10 -4.23 -6.64
CA ILE A 46 -11.05 -3.95 -7.73
C ILE A 46 -11.97 -5.13 -7.94
N ARG A 47 -13.25 -4.89 -8.27
CA ARG A 47 -14.11 -6.00 -8.68
C ARG A 47 -13.70 -6.46 -10.06
N LEU A 48 -13.90 -7.75 -10.33
CA LEU A 48 -13.69 -8.32 -11.65
C LEU A 48 -14.52 -7.53 -12.69
N ASN A 49 -13.85 -7.04 -13.73
CA ASN A 49 -14.38 -6.17 -14.80
C ASN A 49 -14.66 -4.71 -14.43
N GLU A 50 -14.38 -4.26 -13.20
CA GLU A 50 -14.33 -2.83 -12.92
C GLU A 50 -13.09 -2.20 -13.55
N PRO A 51 -13.21 -0.97 -14.09
CA PRO A 51 -12.08 -0.28 -14.67
C PRO A 51 -11.09 0.18 -13.59
N PHE A 52 -9.82 0.23 -13.96
CA PHE A 52 -8.74 0.75 -13.13
C PHE A 52 -7.61 1.29 -13.99
N THR A 53 -6.86 2.24 -13.44
CA THR A 53 -5.83 2.96 -14.17
C THR A 53 -4.51 2.93 -13.42
N LEU A 54 -3.42 2.69 -14.14
CA LEU A 54 -2.06 2.94 -13.68
C LEU A 54 -1.58 4.26 -14.29
N ARG A 55 -1.13 5.19 -13.46
CA ARG A 55 -0.47 6.44 -13.89
C ARG A 55 0.88 6.59 -13.22
N PHE A 56 1.82 7.18 -13.93
CA PHE A 56 3.13 7.55 -13.39
C PHE A 56 3.78 8.61 -14.29
N ASP A 57 4.78 9.29 -13.78
CA ASP A 57 5.57 10.26 -14.55
C ASP A 57 7.01 9.77 -14.68
N ASP A 58 7.62 10.05 -15.83
CA ASP A 58 9.05 9.97 -16.05
C ASP A 58 9.67 11.37 -16.14
N LEU A 59 10.53 11.69 -15.17
CA LEU A 59 11.19 12.98 -15.05
C LEU A 59 12.37 13.18 -16.03
N ASN A 60 12.76 12.15 -16.80
CA ASN A 60 13.74 12.34 -17.88
C ASN A 60 13.16 13.12 -19.07
N ALA A 61 11.83 13.07 -19.23
CA ALA A 61 11.09 13.75 -20.31
C ALA A 61 11.61 13.44 -21.72
N ASP A 62 12.10 12.22 -21.93
CA ASP A 62 12.66 11.72 -23.19
C ASP A 62 11.68 10.85 -23.99
N GLU A 63 10.40 10.84 -23.58
CA GLU A 63 9.33 10.04 -24.19
C GLU A 63 9.67 8.55 -24.29
N ALA A 64 10.40 8.02 -23.30
CA ALA A 64 10.73 6.61 -23.23
C ALA A 64 9.50 5.70 -23.37
N ILE A 65 9.67 4.55 -24.01
CA ILE A 65 8.59 3.58 -24.17
C ILE A 65 8.76 2.49 -23.11
N TYR A 66 7.71 2.25 -22.33
CA TYR A 66 7.67 1.19 -21.33
C TYR A 66 6.86 0.00 -21.82
N ARG A 67 6.89 -1.11 -21.07
CA ARG A 67 6.02 -2.27 -21.28
C ARG A 67 5.44 -2.70 -19.94
N TYR A 68 4.26 -3.33 -19.93
CA TYR A 68 3.70 -3.90 -18.71
C TYR A 68 3.43 -5.39 -18.82
N GLN A 69 3.56 -6.11 -17.71
CA GLN A 69 3.23 -7.52 -17.58
C GLN A 69 2.36 -7.75 -16.35
N ILE A 70 1.44 -8.71 -16.43
CA ILE A 70 0.53 -9.04 -15.31
C ILE A 70 0.71 -10.51 -14.94
N THR A 71 1.09 -10.73 -13.68
CA THR A 71 1.31 -12.07 -13.14
C THR A 71 0.34 -12.35 -12.01
N HIS A 72 -0.30 -13.53 -12.04
CA HIS A 72 -1.24 -13.97 -11.02
C HIS A 72 -0.53 -14.69 -9.84
N TYR A 73 -1.01 -14.41 -8.63
CA TYR A 73 -0.48 -14.90 -7.36
C TYR A 73 -1.60 -15.48 -6.50
N ASN A 74 -1.23 -16.42 -5.62
CA ASN A 74 -2.08 -16.94 -4.57
C ASN A 74 -2.26 -15.92 -3.42
N ALA A 75 -3.11 -16.25 -2.44
CA ALA A 75 -3.44 -15.37 -1.32
C ALA A 75 -2.21 -14.97 -0.48
N ASP A 76 -1.19 -15.82 -0.45
CA ASP A 76 0.09 -15.66 0.24
C ASP A 76 1.17 -14.98 -0.62
N TRP A 77 0.80 -14.45 -1.79
CA TRP A 77 1.72 -13.84 -2.74
C TRP A 77 2.81 -14.78 -3.28
N GLN A 78 2.53 -16.09 -3.31
CA GLN A 78 3.29 -17.06 -4.10
C GLN A 78 2.75 -17.14 -5.53
N PRO A 79 3.60 -17.28 -6.57
CA PRO A 79 3.13 -17.44 -7.94
C PRO A 79 2.13 -18.59 -8.03
N SER A 80 1.00 -18.35 -8.70
CA SER A 80 0.06 -19.45 -8.98
C SER A 80 0.61 -20.36 -10.07
N SER A 81 0.15 -21.61 -10.14
CA SER A 81 0.51 -22.54 -11.22
C SER A 81 -0.30 -22.33 -12.50
N LEU A 82 -1.01 -21.20 -12.62
CA LEU A 82 -1.81 -20.87 -13.79
C LEU A 82 -0.93 -20.43 -14.95
N LEU A 83 -1.29 -20.86 -16.15
CA LEU A 83 -0.82 -20.30 -17.40
C LEU A 83 -1.46 -18.93 -17.63
N LYS A 84 -0.75 -18.01 -18.30
CA LYS A 84 -1.28 -16.65 -18.57
C LYS A 84 -2.64 -16.68 -19.29
N SER A 85 -2.83 -17.61 -20.22
CA SER A 85 -4.08 -17.77 -20.98
C SER A 85 -5.28 -18.20 -20.13
N GLU A 86 -5.06 -18.72 -18.91
CA GLU A 86 -6.15 -19.08 -17.99
C GLU A 86 -6.71 -17.84 -17.28
N TYR A 87 -5.87 -16.84 -16.98
CA TYR A 87 -6.28 -15.67 -16.20
C TYR A 87 -6.29 -14.36 -16.98
N LEU A 88 -5.74 -14.32 -18.19
CA LEU A 88 -5.80 -13.18 -19.12
C LEU A 88 -6.43 -13.58 -20.44
N ARG A 89 -7.22 -12.67 -21.01
CA ARG A 89 -7.59 -12.67 -22.43
C ARG A 89 -6.83 -11.56 -23.12
N GLY A 90 -6.15 -11.91 -24.21
CA GLY A 90 -5.30 -11.00 -24.96
C GLY A 90 -3.82 -11.21 -24.62
N MET A 91 -3.01 -10.17 -24.79
CA MET A 91 -1.56 -10.22 -24.55
C MET A 91 -1.19 -9.19 -23.50
N ASP A 92 -0.38 -9.61 -22.52
CA ASP A 92 0.41 -8.65 -21.77
C ASP A 92 1.67 -8.28 -22.58
N ASP A 93 2.65 -7.62 -21.96
CA ASP A 93 3.88 -7.15 -22.63
C ASP A 93 3.63 -6.10 -23.72
N GLN A 94 2.54 -5.33 -23.57
CA GLN A 94 2.17 -4.24 -24.48
C GLN A 94 2.99 -2.99 -24.18
N TYR A 95 3.27 -2.22 -25.24
CA TYR A 95 3.95 -0.94 -25.11
C TYR A 95 3.07 0.10 -24.43
N ILE A 96 3.71 0.94 -23.62
CA ILE A 96 3.15 2.09 -22.96
C ILE A 96 3.86 3.32 -23.55
N TYR A 97 3.09 4.14 -24.25
CA TYR A 97 3.54 5.42 -24.76
C TYR A 97 3.14 6.52 -23.78
N PRO A 98 3.87 7.65 -23.74
CA PRO A 98 3.44 8.79 -22.96
C PRO A 98 2.08 9.29 -23.47
N SER A 99 1.16 9.56 -22.55
CA SER A 99 -0.16 10.12 -22.86
C SER A 99 -0.12 11.63 -23.06
N SER A 100 0.79 12.30 -22.35
CA SER A 100 1.05 13.73 -22.49
C SER A 100 2.44 14.08 -21.95
N ASN A 101 2.94 15.27 -22.30
CA ASN A 101 4.13 15.85 -21.68
C ASN A 101 3.71 16.95 -20.72
N SER A 102 4.57 17.20 -19.74
CA SER A 102 4.42 18.30 -18.80
C SER A 102 4.27 19.63 -19.54
N ASN A 103 3.29 20.43 -19.14
CA ASN A 103 2.99 21.71 -19.73
C ASN A 103 2.97 22.79 -18.65
N THR A 104 3.63 23.92 -18.92
CA THR A 104 3.75 25.06 -17.98
C THR A 104 4.39 24.73 -16.62
N THR A 105 5.27 23.71 -16.56
CA THR A 105 6.03 23.31 -15.37
C THR A 105 7.51 23.67 -15.49
N LEU A 106 8.20 23.85 -14.34
CA LEU A 106 9.66 24.00 -14.30
C LEU A 106 10.36 22.64 -14.39
N GLN A 107 9.82 21.60 -13.76
CA GLN A 107 10.29 20.23 -13.94
C GLN A 107 9.63 19.64 -15.20
N PRO A 108 10.41 19.33 -16.26
CA PRO A 108 9.88 18.58 -17.38
C PRO A 108 9.62 17.12 -16.98
N TYR A 109 8.56 16.52 -17.52
CA TYR A 109 8.28 15.09 -17.40
C TYR A 109 7.38 14.59 -18.54
N SER A 110 7.42 13.29 -18.81
CA SER A 110 6.45 12.60 -19.65
C SER A 110 5.45 11.86 -18.74
N HIS A 111 4.15 12.09 -18.94
CA HIS A 111 3.07 11.47 -18.18
C HIS A 111 2.57 10.21 -18.90
N TYR A 112 2.39 9.12 -18.15
CA TYR A 112 1.89 7.85 -18.64
C TYR A 112 0.58 7.49 -17.94
N SER A 113 -0.40 7.02 -18.71
CA SER A 113 -1.69 6.53 -18.21
C SER A 113 -2.12 5.29 -18.97
N ILE A 114 -2.45 4.22 -18.25
CA ILE A 114 -2.89 2.95 -18.83
C ILE A 114 -4.18 2.52 -18.16
N ASP A 115 -5.24 2.40 -18.94
CA ASP A 115 -6.54 1.94 -18.48
C ASP A 115 -6.71 0.43 -18.69
N PHE A 116 -7.30 -0.21 -17.69
CA PHE A 116 -7.67 -1.61 -17.69
C PHE A 116 -9.15 -1.75 -17.34
N PRO A 117 -9.88 -2.72 -17.91
CA PRO A 117 -9.46 -3.53 -19.06
C PRO A 117 -9.24 -2.67 -20.30
N SER A 118 -8.35 -3.10 -21.19
CA SER A 118 -8.10 -2.46 -22.49
C SER A 118 -8.60 -3.34 -23.63
N GLU A 119 -8.54 -2.84 -24.87
CA GLU A 119 -8.80 -3.66 -26.06
C GLU A 119 -7.83 -4.85 -26.19
N HIS A 120 -6.64 -4.74 -25.59
CA HIS A 120 -5.57 -5.73 -25.71
C HIS A 120 -5.50 -6.70 -24.53
N LEU A 121 -6.06 -6.35 -23.37
CA LEU A 121 -5.95 -7.17 -22.17
C LEU A 121 -7.18 -7.07 -21.27
N ARG A 122 -7.70 -8.23 -20.89
CA ARG A 122 -8.75 -8.38 -19.88
C ARG A 122 -8.39 -9.48 -18.88
N ILE A 123 -8.58 -9.18 -17.60
CA ILE A 123 -8.45 -10.16 -16.51
C ILE A 123 -9.70 -11.03 -16.45
N LEU A 124 -9.51 -12.34 -16.39
CA LEU A 124 -10.58 -13.34 -16.42
C LEU A 124 -10.89 -13.96 -15.05
N LEU A 125 -9.89 -14.04 -14.18
CA LEU A 125 -9.98 -14.70 -12.88
C LEU A 125 -9.81 -13.69 -11.74
N THR A 126 -10.25 -14.08 -10.55
CA THR A 126 -10.03 -13.33 -9.32
C THR A 126 -8.77 -13.82 -8.62
N GLY A 127 -8.21 -13.00 -7.73
CA GLY A 127 -7.02 -13.34 -6.97
C GLY A 127 -6.07 -12.15 -6.85
N ASN A 128 -4.82 -12.46 -6.50
CA ASN A 128 -3.77 -11.47 -6.36
C ASN A 128 -3.02 -11.31 -7.69
N TYR A 129 -2.63 -10.09 -7.99
CA TYR A 129 -1.91 -9.77 -9.21
C TYR A 129 -0.74 -8.83 -8.93
N LEU A 130 0.35 -9.02 -9.66
CA LEU A 130 1.46 -8.08 -9.73
C LEU A 130 1.52 -7.50 -11.13
N LEU A 131 1.37 -6.18 -11.23
CA LEU A 131 1.66 -5.42 -12.44
C LEU A 131 3.14 -5.03 -12.41
N SER A 132 3.89 -5.45 -13.41
CA SER A 132 5.31 -5.14 -13.57
C SER A 132 5.51 -4.23 -14.77
N VAL A 133 6.21 -3.11 -14.60
CA VAL A 133 6.57 -2.20 -15.69
C VAL A 133 8.05 -2.38 -16.01
N THR A 134 8.39 -2.59 -17.28
CA THR A 134 9.76 -2.76 -17.76
C THR A 134 10.12 -1.71 -18.81
N ASP A 135 11.41 -1.45 -19.00
CA ASP A 135 11.89 -0.73 -20.19
C ASP A 135 11.79 -1.61 -21.46
N GLN A 136 12.17 -1.04 -22.61
CA GLN A 136 12.20 -1.76 -23.89
C GLN A 136 13.22 -2.91 -23.92
N SER A 137 14.24 -2.87 -23.06
CA SER A 137 15.25 -3.93 -22.94
C SER A 137 14.79 -5.08 -22.04
N GLY A 138 13.61 -4.97 -21.42
CA GLY A 138 13.05 -5.96 -20.51
C GLY A 138 13.54 -5.81 -19.06
N ASN A 139 14.26 -4.74 -18.71
CA ASN A 139 14.64 -4.50 -17.32
C ASN A 139 13.42 -4.02 -16.53
N LEU A 140 13.13 -4.68 -15.41
CA LEU A 140 12.07 -4.27 -14.50
C LEU A 140 12.36 -2.86 -13.96
N ILE A 141 11.41 -1.94 -14.09
CA ILE A 141 11.52 -0.56 -13.58
C ILE A 141 10.86 -0.45 -12.22
N PHE A 142 9.59 -0.85 -12.12
CA PHE A 142 8.87 -0.97 -10.86
C PHE A 142 7.78 -2.03 -10.96
N SER A 143 7.19 -2.41 -9.83
CA SER A 143 5.99 -3.25 -9.82
C SER A 143 5.01 -2.83 -8.73
N ARG A 144 3.72 -3.14 -8.95
CA ARG A 144 2.62 -2.83 -8.03
C ARG A 144 1.67 -4.02 -7.88
N LYS A 145 1.34 -4.34 -6.64
CA LYS A 145 0.38 -5.35 -6.20
C LYS A 145 -1.02 -4.78 -6.33
N PHE A 146 -1.94 -5.65 -6.73
CA PHE A 146 -3.37 -5.36 -6.73
C PHE A 146 -4.18 -6.64 -6.58
N VAL A 147 -5.46 -6.50 -6.25
CA VAL A 147 -6.36 -7.63 -6.00
C VAL A 147 -7.60 -7.47 -6.86
N VAL A 148 -7.97 -8.52 -7.58
CA VAL A 148 -9.21 -8.60 -8.35
C VAL A 148 -10.14 -9.56 -7.63
N TYR A 149 -11.33 -9.12 -7.23
CA TYR A 149 -12.26 -9.97 -6.47
C TYR A 149 -13.64 -10.05 -7.14
N SER A 150 -14.40 -11.09 -6.79
CA SER A 150 -15.83 -11.18 -7.06
C SER A 150 -16.58 -11.15 -5.74
N PRO A 151 -17.71 -10.44 -5.58
CA PRO A 151 -18.47 -10.39 -4.33
C PRO A 151 -19.36 -11.64 -4.16
N SER A 152 -18.75 -12.83 -4.19
CA SER A 152 -19.46 -14.11 -4.09
C SER A 152 -19.89 -14.43 -2.65
N VAL A 153 -19.26 -13.81 -1.65
CA VAL A 153 -19.66 -13.84 -0.24
C VAL A 153 -19.77 -12.44 0.33
N GLY A 154 -20.70 -12.27 1.29
CA GLY A 154 -20.77 -11.06 2.10
C GLY A 154 -19.73 -11.08 3.21
N VAL A 155 -19.10 -9.94 3.49
CA VAL A 155 -18.11 -9.79 4.56
C VAL A 155 -18.52 -8.61 5.43
N GLU A 156 -19.00 -8.90 6.63
CA GLU A 156 -19.40 -7.89 7.61
C GLU A 156 -18.24 -7.62 8.55
N VAL A 157 -17.74 -6.38 8.57
CA VAL A 157 -16.58 -5.97 9.38
C VAL A 157 -17.05 -5.02 10.46
N ASN A 158 -16.55 -5.21 11.68
CA ASN A 158 -16.85 -4.40 12.85
C ASN A 158 -15.54 -4.08 13.59
N ILE A 159 -15.32 -2.81 13.89
CA ILE A 159 -14.15 -2.37 14.65
C ILE A 159 -14.51 -2.25 16.12
N LYS A 160 -13.71 -2.89 16.96
CA LYS A 160 -13.89 -3.00 18.40
C LYS A 160 -12.68 -2.47 19.15
N ARG A 161 -12.91 -2.03 20.38
CA ARG A 161 -11.82 -1.71 21.31
C ARG A 161 -11.18 -2.99 21.80
N SER A 162 -9.88 -2.93 22.11
CA SER A 162 -9.23 -4.07 22.77
C SER A 162 -9.86 -4.31 24.15
N ARG A 163 -10.08 -5.58 24.47
CA ARG A 163 -10.53 -6.00 25.81
C ARG A 163 -9.38 -6.13 26.80
N ASP A 164 -8.16 -6.24 26.30
CA ASP A 164 -6.96 -6.24 27.13
C ASP A 164 -6.70 -4.81 27.61
N MET A 165 -6.76 -4.60 28.93
CA MET A 165 -6.55 -3.29 29.55
C MET A 165 -5.16 -2.71 29.24
N ARG A 166 -4.17 -3.53 28.90
CA ARG A 166 -2.84 -3.07 28.47
C ARG A 166 -2.86 -2.35 27.13
N PHE A 167 -3.83 -2.67 26.28
CA PHE A 167 -3.93 -2.20 24.90
C PHE A 167 -5.21 -1.43 24.63
N PHE A 168 -6.01 -1.18 25.67
CA PHE A 168 -7.33 -0.54 25.56
C PHE A 168 -7.27 0.80 24.84
N ASP A 169 -6.28 1.63 25.16
CA ASP A 169 -6.13 2.98 24.57
C ASP A 169 -5.26 3.02 23.32
N THR A 170 -4.62 1.91 22.94
CA THR A 170 -3.59 1.91 21.88
C THR A 170 -3.94 1.02 20.69
N LYS A 171 -4.87 0.08 20.83
CA LYS A 171 -5.19 -0.89 19.77
C LYS A 171 -6.64 -0.84 19.32
N GLN A 172 -6.83 -1.23 18.07
CA GLN A 172 -8.12 -1.41 17.41
C GLN A 172 -8.23 -2.87 16.95
N VAL A 173 -9.36 -3.51 17.22
CA VAL A 173 -9.59 -4.92 16.96
C VAL A 173 -10.58 -5.09 15.82
N VAL A 174 -10.21 -5.86 14.80
CA VAL A 174 -11.06 -6.15 13.66
C VAL A 174 -11.80 -7.46 13.90
N GLN A 175 -13.12 -7.38 14.07
CA GLN A 175 -14.00 -8.55 14.10
C GLN A 175 -14.80 -8.60 12.81
N PHE A 176 -15.02 -9.80 12.28
CA PHE A 176 -15.75 -9.94 11.03
C PHE A 176 -16.47 -11.28 10.91
N THR A 177 -17.50 -11.29 10.06
CA THR A 177 -18.27 -12.47 9.71
C THR A 177 -18.31 -12.61 8.20
N ILE A 178 -18.01 -13.81 7.69
CA ILE A 178 -18.10 -14.14 6.28
C ILE A 178 -19.38 -14.95 6.06
N LYS A 179 -20.28 -14.46 5.20
CA LYS A 179 -21.54 -15.11 4.84
C LYS A 179 -21.33 -16.03 3.65
N GLY A 180 -20.94 -17.27 3.93
CA GLY A 180 -20.54 -18.28 2.94
C GLY A 180 -21.67 -19.21 2.47
N GLN A 181 -22.92 -18.98 2.89
CA GLN A 181 -24.05 -19.90 2.65
C GLN A 181 -24.24 -20.28 1.18
N ALA A 182 -24.06 -19.31 0.27
CA ALA A 182 -24.30 -19.50 -1.15
C ALA A 182 -23.31 -20.46 -1.81
N LEU A 183 -22.11 -20.61 -1.24
CA LEU A 183 -21.02 -21.40 -1.82
C LEU A 183 -20.86 -22.80 -1.20
N GLN A 184 -21.60 -23.12 -0.13
CA GLN A 184 -21.52 -24.43 0.56
C GLN A 184 -20.07 -24.85 0.86
N ILE A 185 -19.24 -23.91 1.33
CA ILE A 185 -17.79 -24.11 1.51
C ILE A 185 -17.53 -25.25 2.50
N GLN A 186 -16.80 -26.26 2.03
CA GLN A 186 -16.33 -27.37 2.86
C GLN A 186 -15.01 -27.02 3.54
N ASN A 187 -14.83 -27.50 4.77
CA ASN A 187 -13.62 -27.30 5.59
C ASN A 187 -13.12 -25.84 5.61
N PRO A 188 -13.94 -24.86 6.03
CA PRO A 188 -13.60 -23.44 5.94
C PRO A 188 -12.33 -23.05 6.71
N LYS A 189 -11.90 -23.85 7.69
CA LYS A 189 -10.63 -23.63 8.42
C LYS A 189 -9.38 -23.85 7.57
N GLU A 190 -9.51 -24.57 6.44
CA GLU A 190 -8.41 -24.92 5.53
C GLU A 190 -8.58 -24.24 4.17
N SER A 191 -9.81 -24.21 3.66
CA SER A 191 -10.11 -23.73 2.30
C SER A 191 -10.29 -22.22 2.21
N VAL A 192 -10.65 -21.55 3.32
CA VAL A 192 -10.79 -20.09 3.37
C VAL A 192 -9.54 -19.48 3.99
N LYS A 193 -8.97 -18.51 3.28
CA LYS A 193 -7.84 -17.69 3.76
C LYS A 193 -8.30 -16.24 3.83
N VAL A 194 -7.83 -15.51 4.82
CA VAL A 194 -8.22 -14.12 5.03
C VAL A 194 -6.98 -13.25 5.19
N THR A 195 -7.02 -12.07 4.58
CA THR A 195 -6.08 -10.98 4.79
C THR A 195 -6.83 -9.78 5.34
N VAL A 196 -6.32 -9.18 6.42
CA VAL A 196 -6.85 -7.95 7.00
C VAL A 196 -5.81 -6.85 6.86
N LEU A 197 -6.21 -5.72 6.26
CA LEU A 197 -5.37 -4.56 6.01
C LEU A 197 -5.86 -3.37 6.82
N GLN A 198 -4.93 -2.60 7.40
CA GLN A 198 -5.17 -1.25 7.95
C GLN A 198 -4.68 -0.23 6.93
N ASN A 199 -5.53 0.72 6.52
CA ASN A 199 -5.23 1.79 5.54
C ASN A 199 -4.58 1.26 4.24
N TYR A 200 -5.04 0.10 3.78
CA TYR A 200 -4.51 -0.61 2.59
C TYR A 200 -3.01 -0.94 2.64
N ARG A 201 -2.42 -1.01 3.83
CA ARG A 201 -1.00 -1.35 4.03
C ARG A 201 -0.77 -2.86 4.09
N TRP A 202 0.03 -3.36 3.16
CA TRP A 202 0.42 -4.78 3.11
C TRP A 202 1.55 -5.13 4.07
N ASP A 203 2.39 -4.17 4.42
CA ASP A 203 3.53 -4.37 5.30
C ASP A 203 3.12 -4.61 6.76
N THR A 204 1.89 -4.25 7.13
CA THR A 204 1.28 -4.50 8.45
C THR A 204 0.09 -5.47 8.39
N ALA A 205 -0.11 -6.14 7.25
CA ALA A 205 -1.25 -7.02 7.03
C ALA A 205 -1.26 -8.21 8.02
N ILE A 206 -2.44 -8.54 8.53
CA ILE A 206 -2.66 -9.75 9.32
C ILE A 206 -3.22 -10.84 8.40
N HIS A 207 -2.56 -11.99 8.42
CA HIS A 207 -2.91 -13.17 7.62
C HIS A 207 -3.23 -14.38 8.52
N HIS A 208 -3.61 -15.50 7.90
CA HIS A 208 -3.75 -16.81 8.55
C HIS A 208 -4.76 -16.88 9.70
N LEU A 209 -5.71 -15.95 9.75
CA LEU A 209 -6.85 -16.02 10.65
C LEU A 209 -7.77 -17.18 10.25
N LYS A 210 -8.18 -17.98 11.23
CA LYS A 210 -9.15 -19.08 11.05
C LYS A 210 -10.49 -18.69 11.69
N PRO A 211 -11.63 -19.21 11.19
CA PRO A 211 -12.90 -18.96 11.85
C PRO A 211 -12.92 -19.65 13.22
N GLN A 212 -13.38 -18.92 14.24
CA GLN A 212 -13.56 -19.48 15.58
C GLN A 212 -14.85 -20.30 15.68
N TYR A 213 -15.89 -19.85 14.97
CA TYR A 213 -17.18 -20.52 14.91
C TYR A 213 -17.69 -20.60 13.47
N THR A 214 -18.39 -21.69 13.18
CA THR A 214 -19.15 -21.86 11.94
C THR A 214 -20.59 -22.14 12.30
N MET A 215 -21.52 -21.28 11.89
CA MET A 215 -22.94 -21.41 12.25
C MET A 215 -23.81 -21.07 11.04
N GLY A 216 -24.65 -21.99 10.59
CA GLY A 216 -25.57 -21.73 9.47
C GLY A 216 -24.91 -21.21 8.19
N GLY A 217 -23.66 -21.60 7.91
CA GLY A 217 -22.86 -21.13 6.77
C GLY A 217 -22.19 -19.75 6.95
N GLU A 218 -22.26 -19.16 8.14
CA GLU A 218 -21.44 -18.03 8.55
C GLU A 218 -20.13 -18.49 9.18
N PHE A 219 -19.03 -17.82 8.84
CA PHE A 219 -17.71 -18.01 9.44
C PHE A 219 -17.38 -16.80 10.28
N ILE A 220 -17.29 -16.99 11.60
CA ILE A 220 -17.23 -15.91 12.58
C ILE A 220 -15.80 -15.78 13.11
N TYR A 221 -15.26 -14.56 13.02
CA TYR A 221 -13.92 -14.17 13.45
C TYR A 221 -14.05 -13.06 14.51
N ARG A 222 -14.12 -13.46 15.78
CA ARG A 222 -14.22 -12.59 16.96
C ARG A 222 -12.93 -12.70 17.79
N TYR A 223 -11.80 -12.48 17.14
CA TYR A 223 -10.52 -12.42 17.82
C TYR A 223 -10.43 -11.17 18.70
N ASP A 224 -9.75 -11.30 19.84
CA ASP A 224 -9.46 -10.16 20.73
C ASP A 224 -8.01 -9.66 20.53
N GLU A 225 -7.07 -10.54 20.15
CA GLU A 225 -5.64 -10.22 20.02
C GLU A 225 -5.08 -10.44 18.61
N GLN A 226 -5.44 -11.55 17.96
CA GLN A 226 -4.84 -11.98 16.69
C GLN A 226 -5.21 -11.05 15.52
N ALA A 227 -6.35 -10.37 15.61
CA ALA A 227 -6.83 -9.38 14.65
C ALA A 227 -6.75 -7.94 15.24
N ALA A 228 -5.84 -7.72 16.19
CA ALA A 228 -5.63 -6.41 16.81
C ALA A 228 -4.48 -5.67 16.14
N PHE A 229 -4.78 -4.46 15.67
CA PHE A 229 -3.82 -3.52 15.09
C PHE A 229 -3.48 -2.45 16.12
N ASP A 230 -2.25 -1.94 16.04
CA ASP A 230 -1.92 -0.69 16.69
C ASP A 230 -2.74 0.45 16.03
N GLY A 231 -3.37 1.29 16.85
CA GLY A 231 -4.26 2.35 16.37
C GLY A 231 -3.54 3.43 15.56
N GLY A 232 -2.23 3.59 15.75
CA GLY A 232 -1.47 4.66 15.13
C GLY A 232 -1.95 6.05 15.56
N ASN A 233 -1.69 7.03 14.71
CA ASN A 233 -2.19 8.41 14.82
C ASN A 233 -2.48 8.89 13.39
N GLU A 234 -3.33 9.90 13.27
CA GLU A 234 -3.69 10.53 12.01
C GLU A 234 -2.42 11.01 11.32
N PHE A 235 -2.34 10.79 10.01
CA PHE A 235 -1.26 11.29 9.20
C PHE A 235 -1.21 12.81 9.30
N LEU A 236 0.02 13.33 9.29
CA LEU A 236 0.24 14.74 9.04
C LEU A 236 -0.08 15.04 7.59
N TYR A 237 -0.29 16.31 7.26
CA TYR A 237 -0.51 16.70 5.88
C TYR A 237 0.12 18.05 5.53
N PHE A 238 0.33 18.24 4.24
CA PHE A 238 0.61 19.55 3.67
C PHE A 238 -0.09 19.69 2.32
N GLU A 239 -0.24 20.94 1.88
CA GLU A 239 -0.76 21.27 0.56
C GLU A 239 0.20 22.22 -0.18
N ASN A 240 0.38 22.00 -1.48
CA ASN A 240 1.14 22.87 -2.39
C ASN A 240 0.44 23.03 -3.76
N LYS A 241 -0.90 22.99 -3.76
CA LYS A 241 -1.73 23.17 -4.96
C LYS A 241 -1.52 24.54 -5.62
N ASP A 242 -1.27 25.58 -4.82
CA ASP A 242 -0.69 26.85 -5.30
C ASP A 242 0.81 26.85 -5.04
N ILE A 243 1.59 26.70 -6.11
CA ILE A 243 3.04 26.50 -6.02
C ILE A 243 3.80 27.70 -5.45
N ARG A 244 3.20 28.90 -5.48
CA ARG A 244 3.86 30.15 -5.10
C ARG A 244 3.52 30.61 -3.69
N THR A 245 2.51 30.01 -3.07
CA THR A 245 1.91 30.51 -1.83
C THR A 245 2.05 29.48 -0.72
N PRO A 246 2.61 29.83 0.45
CA PRO A 246 2.54 28.97 1.62
C PRO A 246 1.08 28.69 1.98
N SER A 247 0.72 27.40 2.04
CA SER A 247 -0.62 26.95 2.41
C SER A 247 -0.56 25.98 3.60
N SER A 248 -1.60 25.17 3.83
CA SER A 248 -1.65 24.24 4.97
C SER A 248 -0.38 23.39 5.09
N GLY A 249 0.23 23.39 6.28
CA GLY A 249 1.44 22.64 6.57
C GLY A 249 2.75 23.24 6.01
N VAL A 250 2.68 24.25 5.14
CA VAL A 250 3.84 24.91 4.53
C VAL A 250 4.17 26.19 5.30
N TYR A 251 5.37 26.25 5.87
CA TYR A 251 5.91 27.43 6.53
C TYR A 251 6.31 28.51 5.53
N ARG A 252 6.99 28.10 4.45
CA ARG A 252 7.56 29.04 3.48
C ARG A 252 7.77 28.41 2.12
N VAL A 253 7.68 29.23 1.08
CA VAL A 253 8.01 28.85 -0.30
C VAL A 253 9.20 29.69 -0.77
N GLU A 254 10.15 29.05 -1.44
CA GLU A 254 11.22 29.71 -2.18
C GLU A 254 11.21 29.25 -3.64
N GLN A 255 11.50 30.16 -4.55
CA GLN A 255 11.77 29.82 -5.95
C GLN A 255 13.24 30.10 -6.24
N THR A 256 13.96 29.06 -6.65
CA THR A 256 15.32 29.16 -7.22
C THR A 256 15.26 28.71 -8.68
N GLU A 257 16.01 27.67 -9.06
CA GLU A 257 15.83 26.93 -10.32
C GLU A 257 14.55 26.06 -10.30
N SER A 258 14.09 25.69 -9.10
CA SER A 258 12.83 24.99 -8.86
C SER A 258 12.13 25.56 -7.64
N PHE A 259 10.88 25.16 -7.40
CA PHE A 259 10.16 25.54 -6.18
C PHE A 259 10.56 24.65 -5.00
N HIS A 260 10.73 25.28 -3.85
CA HIS A 260 11.02 24.65 -2.57
C HIS A 260 9.91 25.01 -1.58
N HIS A 261 9.26 23.99 -1.02
CA HIS A 261 8.24 24.13 0.02
C HIS A 261 8.84 23.65 1.33
N TYR A 262 9.01 24.56 2.29
CA TYR A 262 9.49 24.22 3.63
C TYR A 262 8.30 24.01 4.54
N LEU A 263 8.17 22.82 5.10
CA LEU A 263 7.09 22.51 6.03
C LEU A 263 7.41 23.01 7.44
N PHE A 264 6.38 23.19 8.26
CA PHE A 264 6.57 23.42 9.69
C PHE A 264 7.28 22.22 10.34
N THR A 265 8.15 22.48 11.31
CA THR A 265 8.79 21.42 12.10
C THR A 265 7.73 20.64 12.87
N SER A 266 7.66 19.35 12.59
CA SER A 266 6.77 18.42 13.27
C SER A 266 7.32 18.05 14.64
N ILE A 267 6.41 17.73 15.56
CA ILE A 267 6.73 17.27 16.90
C ILE A 267 6.24 15.84 17.10
N SER A 268 6.90 15.09 17.98
CA SER A 268 6.46 13.79 18.43
C SER A 268 5.10 13.91 19.13
N ARG A 269 4.18 13.03 18.74
CA ARG A 269 2.83 12.92 19.28
C ARG A 269 2.66 11.65 20.13
N ALA A 270 3.66 10.79 20.19
CA ALA A 270 3.58 9.48 20.84
C ALA A 270 3.18 9.51 22.32
N ASN A 271 3.63 10.53 23.05
CA ASN A 271 3.36 10.70 24.48
C ASN A 271 2.40 11.86 24.78
N ARG A 272 1.60 12.28 23.79
CA ARG A 272 0.64 13.38 23.93
C ARG A 272 -0.79 12.85 23.99
N VAL A 273 -1.70 13.70 24.45
CA VAL A 273 -3.14 13.41 24.34
C VAL A 273 -3.54 13.41 22.87
N TYR A 274 -4.39 12.47 22.50
CA TYR A 274 -4.98 12.39 21.17
C TYR A 274 -5.73 13.69 20.81
N THR A 275 -5.47 14.19 19.60
CA THR A 275 -6.19 15.32 19.02
C THR A 275 -6.65 14.91 17.63
N TYR A 276 -7.95 15.00 17.38
CA TYR A 276 -8.53 14.71 16.08
C TYR A 276 -7.92 15.62 15.00
N ASN A 277 -7.37 15.00 13.95
CA ASN A 277 -6.75 15.68 12.81
C ASN A 277 -7.13 14.95 11.50
N PRO A 278 -8.28 15.27 10.90
CA PRO A 278 -8.82 14.49 9.78
C PRO A 278 -7.83 14.43 8.61
N ASP A 279 -7.70 13.25 8.01
CA ASP A 279 -6.78 12.96 6.93
C ASP A 279 -7.46 12.13 5.82
N ILE A 280 -6.68 11.61 4.87
CA ILE A 280 -7.14 10.65 3.86
C ILE A 280 -6.36 9.33 3.99
N ASN A 281 -6.10 8.91 5.24
CA ASN A 281 -5.49 7.63 5.60
C ASN A 281 -4.17 7.32 4.87
N GLY A 282 -3.32 8.35 4.71
CA GLY A 282 -1.99 8.21 4.12
C GLY A 282 -1.91 8.46 2.61
N ASN A 283 -3.06 8.65 1.95
CA ASN A 283 -3.12 8.95 0.51
C ASN A 283 -2.61 10.37 0.18
N PHE A 284 -2.49 10.65 -1.11
CA PHE A 284 -2.20 11.98 -1.62
C PHE A 284 -3.17 12.29 -2.77
N ILE A 285 -3.26 13.52 -3.24
CA ILE A 285 -4.10 13.91 -4.38
C ILE A 285 -3.29 14.88 -5.22
N VAL A 286 -2.98 14.53 -6.46
CA VAL A 286 -2.29 15.43 -7.39
C VAL A 286 -3.28 16.53 -7.80
N ALA A 287 -2.89 17.79 -7.56
CA ALA A 287 -3.75 18.94 -7.82
C ALA A 287 -2.93 20.21 -8.01
N THR A 288 -3.39 21.07 -8.90
CA THR A 288 -2.87 22.43 -9.11
C THR A 288 -4.04 23.38 -9.27
N ILE A 289 -3.89 24.64 -8.85
CA ILE A 289 -4.91 25.68 -9.08
C ILE A 289 -4.66 26.49 -10.36
N HIS A 290 -3.49 26.33 -10.98
CA HIS A 290 -3.07 27.09 -12.16
C HIS A 290 -3.07 26.25 -13.46
N GLY A 291 -3.86 25.18 -13.50
CA GLY A 291 -3.94 24.28 -14.66
C GLY A 291 -5.26 23.52 -14.71
N GLU A 292 -5.66 23.11 -15.91
CA GLU A 292 -6.92 22.38 -16.13
C GLU A 292 -6.74 20.88 -15.86
N ASN A 293 -5.57 20.32 -16.21
CA ASN A 293 -5.25 18.92 -15.99
C ASN A 293 -4.07 18.79 -15.01
N PRO A 294 -4.31 18.39 -13.74
CA PRO A 294 -3.24 18.21 -12.77
C PRO A 294 -2.20 17.14 -13.16
N HIS A 295 -2.52 16.23 -14.08
CA HIS A 295 -1.58 15.19 -14.48
C HIS A 295 -0.44 15.71 -15.36
N ASP A 296 -0.63 16.80 -16.10
CA ASP A 296 0.43 17.40 -16.93
C ASP A 296 0.71 18.88 -16.60
N ASN A 297 -0.13 19.56 -15.81
CA ASN A 297 0.09 20.96 -15.42
C ASN A 297 0.61 21.12 -13.98
N ALA A 298 0.56 20.08 -13.14
CA ALA A 298 1.15 20.15 -11.81
C ALA A 298 2.66 19.97 -11.89
N ASP A 299 3.40 20.89 -11.28
CA ASP A 299 4.86 20.87 -11.25
C ASP A 299 5.40 19.94 -10.14
N TYR A 300 6.69 19.63 -10.20
CA TYR A 300 7.40 19.00 -9.10
C TYR A 300 8.17 20.03 -8.28
N THR A 301 8.12 19.86 -6.95
CA THR A 301 8.73 20.78 -6.00
C THR A 301 9.53 20.00 -4.97
N TRP A 302 10.63 20.59 -4.49
CA TRP A 302 11.34 20.04 -3.35
C TRP A 302 10.57 20.37 -2.08
N VAL A 303 9.98 19.36 -1.46
CA VAL A 303 9.31 19.49 -0.18
C VAL A 303 10.31 19.15 0.92
N HIS A 304 10.61 20.12 1.78
CA HIS A 304 11.53 19.97 2.91
C HIS A 304 10.73 19.63 4.16
N PHE A 305 11.00 18.44 4.70
CA PHE A 305 10.42 17.93 5.94
C PHE A 305 11.35 18.26 7.10
N SER A 306 10.75 18.58 8.25
CA SER A 306 11.46 18.86 9.49
C SER A 306 10.74 18.19 10.65
N LEU A 307 11.50 17.54 11.53
CA LEU A 307 11.02 16.86 12.74
C LEU A 307 11.91 17.23 13.93
N GLU A 308 11.32 17.46 15.10
CA GLU A 308 12.10 17.71 16.31
C GLU A 308 13.11 16.60 16.63
N GLY A 309 14.32 16.98 17.03
CA GLY A 309 15.42 16.06 17.28
C GLY A 309 15.46 15.52 18.69
N LEU A 310 14.49 14.68 19.08
CA LEU A 310 14.51 14.07 20.43
C LEU A 310 15.69 13.09 20.61
N PRO A 311 16.35 13.05 21.78
CA PRO A 311 17.52 12.21 22.04
C PRO A 311 17.35 10.72 21.72
N GLU A 312 16.15 10.16 21.95
CA GLU A 312 15.87 8.74 21.68
C GLU A 312 15.89 8.36 20.19
N PHE A 313 15.98 9.35 19.29
CA PHE A 313 16.03 9.15 17.84
C PHE A 313 17.42 9.36 17.25
N TRP A 314 18.37 9.97 17.96
CA TRP A 314 19.68 10.36 17.42
C TRP A 314 20.51 9.18 16.88
N SER A 315 20.36 7.99 17.47
CA SER A 315 21.04 6.77 17.02
C SER A 315 20.22 5.92 16.04
N LYS A 316 19.05 6.40 15.61
CA LYS A 316 18.13 5.68 14.72
C LYS A 316 18.12 6.35 13.35
N SER A 317 17.72 5.59 12.33
CA SER A 317 17.42 6.19 11.03
C SER A 317 15.98 6.67 11.03
N VAL A 318 15.76 7.94 10.73
CA VAL A 318 14.44 8.56 10.66
C VAL A 318 14.06 8.73 9.20
N TYR A 319 12.81 8.39 8.85
CA TYR A 319 12.29 8.48 7.50
C TYR A 319 10.97 9.22 7.51
N VAL A 320 10.73 10.03 6.48
CA VAL A 320 9.37 10.45 6.13
C VAL A 320 8.75 9.39 5.23
N TYR A 321 7.47 9.11 5.38
CA TYR A 321 6.80 8.13 4.53
C TYR A 321 5.31 8.45 4.38
N GLY A 322 4.71 7.87 3.36
CA GLY A 322 3.28 7.93 3.10
C GLY A 322 2.95 7.12 1.85
N LYS A 323 1.77 7.29 1.29
CA LYS A 323 1.43 6.57 0.05
C LYS A 323 2.31 6.98 -1.13
N PHE A 324 2.82 8.21 -1.16
CA PHE A 324 3.73 8.70 -2.20
C PHE A 324 5.06 7.92 -2.25
N SER A 325 5.48 7.32 -1.13
CA SER A 325 6.64 6.42 -1.05
C SER A 325 6.26 4.94 -1.08
N ASN A 326 4.99 4.63 -1.38
CA ASN A 326 4.42 3.29 -1.22
C ASN A 326 4.70 2.69 0.17
N TYR A 327 4.73 3.54 1.20
CA TYR A 327 5.10 3.23 2.59
C TYR A 327 6.51 2.65 2.78
N GLN A 328 7.37 2.67 1.76
CA GLN A 328 8.75 2.20 1.85
C GLN A 328 9.66 3.21 2.53
N LEU A 329 10.65 2.69 3.26
CA LEU A 329 11.65 3.46 3.99
C LEU A 329 13.02 3.35 3.28
N SER A 330 13.13 3.98 2.11
CA SER A 330 14.37 4.03 1.33
C SER A 330 15.19 5.28 1.64
N ASP A 331 16.46 5.29 1.23
CA ASP A 331 17.35 6.44 1.46
C ASP A 331 16.85 7.74 0.83
N ALA A 332 16.02 7.67 -0.22
CA ALA A 332 15.37 8.82 -0.83
C ALA A 332 14.40 9.55 0.10
N TYR A 333 13.97 8.91 1.20
CA TYR A 333 13.05 9.47 2.18
C TYR A 333 13.67 9.59 3.58
N LYS A 334 14.97 9.36 3.69
CA LYS A 334 15.70 9.45 4.96
C LYS A 334 15.93 10.90 5.37
N LEU A 335 15.75 11.20 6.66
CA LEU A 335 16.09 12.47 7.26
C LEU A 335 17.45 12.38 7.96
N SER A 336 18.17 13.49 7.96
CA SER A 336 19.46 13.65 8.62
C SER A 336 19.31 14.56 9.83
N TYR A 337 19.93 14.17 10.94
CA TYR A 337 19.95 15.00 12.15
C TYR A 337 20.90 16.18 11.96
N ASP A 338 20.38 17.39 12.14
CA ASP A 338 21.16 18.63 12.22
C ASP A 338 21.28 19.03 13.69
N GLU A 339 22.46 18.79 14.26
CA GLU A 339 22.76 19.08 15.67
C GLU A 339 22.69 20.59 15.97
N SER A 340 23.04 21.44 15.00
CA SER A 340 23.04 22.90 15.19
C SER A 340 21.63 23.47 15.28
N ALA A 341 20.69 22.89 14.53
CA ALA A 341 19.29 23.28 14.52
C ALA A 341 18.42 22.45 15.48
N GLY A 342 18.95 21.34 16.01
CA GLY A 342 18.23 20.43 16.92
C GLY A 342 17.06 19.68 16.26
N VAL A 343 17.12 19.46 14.94
CA VAL A 343 16.02 18.87 14.16
C VAL A 343 16.54 17.83 13.16
N PHE A 344 15.70 16.87 12.80
CA PHE A 344 15.89 16.04 11.62
C PHE A 344 15.33 16.74 10.39
N ASN A 345 16.12 16.84 9.33
CA ASN A 345 15.73 17.48 8.07
C ASN A 345 15.98 16.57 6.87
N GLY A 346 15.15 16.70 5.85
CA GLY A 346 15.33 16.01 4.57
C GLY A 346 14.38 16.60 3.54
N LYS A 347 14.64 16.32 2.26
CA LYS A 347 13.80 16.82 1.17
C LYS A 347 13.42 15.73 0.20
N VAL A 348 12.20 15.80 -0.30
CA VAL A 348 11.65 14.85 -1.27
C VAL A 348 11.06 15.65 -2.43
N LEU A 349 11.38 15.25 -3.65
CA LEU A 349 10.76 15.82 -4.85
C LEU A 349 9.35 15.22 -5.01
N LEU A 350 8.33 16.05 -4.88
CA LEU A 350 6.90 15.68 -4.93
C LEU A 350 6.14 16.59 -5.90
N LYS A 351 5.17 16.02 -6.61
CA LYS A 351 4.27 16.76 -7.50
C LYS A 351 3.35 17.67 -6.69
N GLN A 352 2.77 18.71 -7.27
CA GLN A 352 1.80 19.54 -6.56
C GLN A 352 0.54 18.76 -6.16
N GLY A 353 0.03 19.04 -4.97
CA GLY A 353 -1.16 18.38 -4.47
C GLY A 353 -1.43 18.55 -2.98
N PHE A 354 -2.25 17.64 -2.47
CA PHE A 354 -2.43 17.34 -1.05
C PHE A 354 -1.68 16.06 -0.72
N TYR A 355 -0.91 16.02 0.37
CA TYR A 355 -0.16 14.83 0.76
C TYR A 355 -0.34 14.53 2.24
N ASN A 356 -0.75 13.29 2.54
CA ASN A 356 -0.51 12.74 3.86
C ASN A 356 0.90 12.17 3.98
N TYR A 357 1.49 12.36 5.16
CA TYR A 357 2.79 11.81 5.51
C TYR A 357 2.86 11.52 7.01
N ASN A 358 3.81 10.67 7.39
CA ASN A 358 4.17 10.44 8.78
C ASN A 358 5.68 10.16 8.86
N PHE A 359 6.18 9.96 10.07
CA PHE A 359 7.58 9.64 10.29
C PHE A 359 7.74 8.27 10.93
N ALA A 360 8.71 7.50 10.45
CA ALA A 360 9.08 6.22 11.00
C ALA A 360 10.51 6.26 11.51
N VAL A 361 10.78 5.48 12.57
CA VAL A 361 12.14 5.26 13.05
C VAL A 361 12.55 3.82 12.80
N LYS A 362 13.77 3.63 12.31
CA LYS A 362 14.35 2.32 12.05
C LYS A 362 15.60 2.16 12.92
N SER A 363 15.55 1.12 13.75
CA SER A 363 16.71 0.54 14.45
C SER A 363 17.27 -0.63 13.64
N ALA A 364 18.39 -1.23 14.07
CA ALA A 364 19.09 -2.29 13.32
C ALA A 364 18.15 -3.39 12.77
N ASP A 365 17.23 -3.88 13.60
CA ASP A 365 16.38 -5.03 13.26
C ASP A 365 14.87 -4.71 13.23
N ARG A 366 14.48 -3.47 13.55
CA ARG A 366 13.07 -3.12 13.73
C ARG A 366 12.75 -1.74 13.18
N VAL A 367 11.70 -1.70 12.37
CA VAL A 367 10.99 -0.48 11.98
C VAL A 367 9.87 -0.23 13.00
N ASP A 368 9.75 1.00 13.44
CA ASP A 368 8.68 1.48 14.27
C ASP A 368 8.00 2.68 13.59
N PHE A 369 6.84 2.40 12.99
CA PHE A 369 6.01 3.40 12.30
C PHE A 369 5.27 4.32 13.28
N ASN A 370 5.12 3.90 14.54
CA ASN A 370 4.33 4.62 15.55
C ASN A 370 5.20 5.26 16.63
N GLY A 371 6.53 5.10 16.57
CA GLY A 371 7.47 5.65 17.56
C GLY A 371 7.46 7.18 17.67
N ILE A 372 7.02 7.88 16.62
CA ILE A 372 6.86 9.34 16.60
C ILE A 372 5.39 9.73 16.69
N GLY A 373 4.52 9.06 15.90
CA GLY A 373 3.09 9.36 15.84
C GLY A 373 2.31 8.97 17.09
N GLY A 374 2.67 7.87 17.74
CA GLY A 374 1.90 7.24 18.81
C GLY A 374 0.88 6.23 18.33
N ASN A 375 0.16 5.67 19.31
CA ASN A 375 -0.92 4.71 19.11
C ASN A 375 -2.14 5.13 19.92
N PHE A 376 -3.24 5.41 19.25
CA PHE A 376 -4.48 5.85 19.86
C PHE A 376 -5.66 5.04 19.31
N GLN A 377 -6.49 4.48 20.21
CA GLN A 377 -7.68 3.73 19.81
C GLN A 377 -8.71 4.62 19.07
N GLN A 378 -8.64 5.94 19.28
CA GLN A 378 -9.54 6.93 18.69
C GLN A 378 -9.22 7.22 17.22
N THR A 379 -8.01 6.90 16.76
CA THR A 379 -7.56 7.27 15.42
C THR A 379 -8.46 6.70 14.34
N GLU A 380 -8.83 7.54 13.38
CA GLU A 380 -9.56 7.10 12.20
C GLU A 380 -8.66 6.25 11.30
N ASN A 381 -9.08 5.01 11.04
CA ASN A 381 -8.41 4.07 10.15
C ASN A 381 -9.47 3.30 9.36
N ASP A 382 -9.14 2.96 8.12
CA ASP A 382 -9.93 2.08 7.27
C ASP A 382 -9.38 0.66 7.32
N TYR A 383 -10.24 -0.30 7.72
CA TYR A 383 -9.89 -1.71 7.71
C TYR A 383 -10.55 -2.41 6.54
N THR A 384 -9.77 -3.22 5.82
CA THR A 384 -10.26 -4.03 4.69
C THR A 384 -9.97 -5.51 4.95
N VAL A 385 -11.00 -6.34 4.82
CA VAL A 385 -10.92 -7.80 4.92
C VAL A 385 -11.08 -8.39 3.52
N ILE A 386 -10.06 -9.08 3.03
CA ILE A 386 -10.07 -9.79 1.75
C ILE A 386 -10.21 -11.28 2.03
N VAL A 387 -11.21 -11.91 1.43
CA VAL A 387 -11.53 -13.33 1.60
C VAL A 387 -11.11 -14.09 0.36
N TYR A 388 -10.25 -15.07 0.56
CA TYR A 388 -9.82 -16.00 -0.46
C TYR A 388 -10.39 -17.39 -0.22
N TYR A 389 -10.70 -18.10 -1.30
CA TYR A 389 -11.17 -19.48 -1.26
C TYR A 389 -10.45 -20.32 -2.30
N ARG A 390 -9.96 -21.49 -1.88
CA ARG A 390 -9.47 -22.52 -2.78
C ARG A 390 -10.54 -23.60 -2.90
N ALA A 391 -11.29 -23.57 -4.00
CA ALA A 391 -12.31 -24.57 -4.27
C ALA A 391 -11.66 -25.94 -4.55
N PRO A 392 -12.35 -27.06 -4.25
CA PRO A 392 -11.86 -28.39 -4.59
C PRO A 392 -11.49 -28.50 -6.08
N GLY A 393 -10.25 -28.93 -6.36
CA GLY A 393 -9.75 -29.09 -7.72
C GLY A 393 -9.24 -27.82 -8.40
N THR A 394 -9.29 -26.64 -7.74
CA THR A 394 -8.67 -25.43 -8.31
C THR A 394 -7.18 -25.33 -8.01
N LEU A 395 -6.46 -24.69 -8.93
CA LEU A 395 -5.00 -24.51 -8.86
C LEU A 395 -4.58 -23.15 -8.26
N TYR A 396 -5.55 -22.34 -7.83
CA TYR A 396 -5.30 -20.99 -7.32
C TYR A 396 -6.28 -20.60 -6.21
N ASP A 397 -5.92 -19.56 -5.46
CA ASP A 397 -6.77 -18.92 -4.46
C ASP A 397 -7.64 -17.82 -5.10
N GLN A 398 -8.96 -18.02 -5.13
CA GLN A 398 -9.92 -17.04 -5.64
C GLN A 398 -10.17 -15.96 -4.60
N ALA A 399 -10.09 -14.67 -4.95
CA ALA A 399 -10.62 -13.60 -4.10
C ALA A 399 -12.15 -13.52 -4.28
N ILE A 400 -12.90 -14.02 -3.29
CA ILE A 400 -14.35 -14.25 -3.36
C ILE A 400 -15.19 -13.25 -2.56
N GLY A 401 -14.55 -12.31 -1.88
CA GLY A 401 -15.25 -11.28 -1.13
C GLY A 401 -14.30 -10.26 -0.54
N VAL A 402 -14.79 -9.04 -0.42
CA VAL A 402 -14.13 -7.93 0.27
C VAL A 402 -15.16 -7.23 1.13
N GLY A 403 -14.80 -6.93 2.37
CA GLY A 403 -15.57 -6.09 3.27
C GLY A 403 -14.65 -5.07 3.93
N GLY A 404 -15.21 -3.95 4.39
CA GLY A 404 -14.44 -2.95 5.09
C GLY A 404 -15.27 -2.16 6.08
N ALA A 405 -14.59 -1.56 7.05
CA ALA A 405 -15.19 -0.67 8.03
C ALA A 405 -14.16 0.36 8.48
N SER A 406 -14.62 1.59 8.72
CA SER A 406 -13.83 2.64 9.37
C SER A 406 -13.97 2.55 10.89
N SER A 407 -12.91 2.92 11.61
CA SER A 407 -12.91 3.03 13.08
C SER A 407 -13.66 4.26 13.62
N VAL A 408 -14.18 5.17 12.78
CA VAL A 408 -14.98 6.34 13.23
C VAL A 408 -16.11 5.93 14.16
N ASN A 409 -16.76 4.80 13.88
CA ASN A 409 -17.83 4.23 14.70
C ASN A 409 -17.35 3.04 15.53
N ILE A 410 -16.21 3.17 16.22
CA ILE A 410 -15.70 2.11 17.09
C ILE A 410 -16.70 1.79 18.20
N THR A 411 -17.12 0.54 18.28
CA THR A 411 -18.05 0.09 19.31
C THR A 411 -17.31 -0.67 20.41
N ARG A 412 -17.90 -0.71 21.61
CA ARG A 412 -17.37 -1.53 22.71
C ARG A 412 -17.44 -3.02 22.41
#